data_AF-A0AAN9VQ87-F1
#
_entry.id   AF-A0AAN9VQ87-F1
#
_cell.length_a   1.000
_cell.length_b   1.000
_cell.length_c   1.000
_cell.angle_alpha   90.00
_cell.angle_beta   90.00
_cell.angle_gamma   90.00
#
_symmetry.space_group_name_H-M   'P 1'
#
loop_
_entity.id
_entity.type
_entity.pdbx_description
1 polymer ?
#
loop_
_entity_poly.entity_id
_entity_poly.type
_entity_poly.pdbx_seq_one_letter_code
_entity_poly.pdbx_strand_id
1 'polypeptide(L)'
;MTRCGRQFTMSDSHGNTMVFYDSAEEEEDQQQDEEVYDDEEIPTNEEEEEEIENCNIPEYVATKEYVNEQLEHARQLSAQDASIALQNELHQVKLKLQSVSDTQSRCLRQWTVNDAFNADLYRISNTAPPQDEKDVANKAYVDRHIKIIKTHLAKIPKLRCSKLGNVNVMKKRLVNVAPPVRKEDGATKAYVDEKIKKEIAKLRV
;
A
#
# COMPACT_ATOMS: atom_id res chain seq x y z
N MET A 1 22.03 8.18 35.37
CA MET A 1 21.55 7.16 34.42
C MET A 1 21.97 7.58 33.02
N THR A 2 22.82 6.80 32.35
CA THR A 2 23.37 7.11 31.03
C THR A 2 22.28 7.01 29.96
N ARG A 3 21.79 8.15 29.46
CA ARG A 3 20.81 8.18 28.36
C ARG A 3 21.52 7.88 27.03
N CYS A 4 21.09 6.83 26.35
CA CYS A 4 21.55 6.45 25.03
C CYS A 4 20.63 7.14 24.00
N GLY A 5 20.98 8.36 23.59
CA GLY A 5 20.30 9.04 22.48
C GLY A 5 20.73 8.41 21.15
N ARG A 6 19.77 8.05 20.29
CA ARG A 6 20.02 7.44 18.99
C ARG A 6 20.28 8.57 17.98
N GLN A 7 21.48 8.60 17.40
CA GLN A 7 21.80 9.54 16.33
C GLN A 7 21.50 8.90 14.98
N PHE A 8 20.78 9.62 14.13
CA PHE A 8 20.59 9.26 12.73
C PHE A 8 21.21 10.33 11.83
N THR A 9 22.05 9.89 10.91
CA THR A 9 22.67 10.74 9.90
C THR A 9 22.16 10.36 8.52
N MET A 10 21.82 11.35 7.72
CA MET A 10 21.52 11.20 6.29
C MET A 10 22.46 12.10 5.50
N SER A 11 23.05 11.54 4.45
CA SER A 11 23.91 12.27 3.53
C SER A 11 23.22 12.41 2.18
N ASP A 12 23.27 13.60 1.59
CA ASP A 12 22.77 13.83 0.24
C ASP A 12 23.77 13.40 -0.85
N SER A 13 23.35 13.47 -2.11
CA SER A 13 24.19 13.12 -3.28
C SER A 13 25.38 14.06 -3.50
N HIS A 14 25.48 15.15 -2.74
CA HIS A 14 26.58 16.11 -2.79
C HIS A 14 27.53 15.96 -1.58
N GLY A 15 27.30 14.98 -0.71
CA GLY A 15 28.14 14.69 0.45
C GLY A 15 27.84 15.54 1.68
N ASN A 16 26.77 16.36 1.67
CA ASN A 16 26.36 17.08 2.86
C ASN A 16 25.64 16.13 3.81
N THR A 17 26.12 16.06 5.04
CA THR A 17 25.56 15.19 6.07
C THR A 17 24.75 16.03 7.05
N MET A 18 23.44 15.79 7.10
CA MET A 18 22.58 16.32 8.15
C MET A 18 22.49 15.30 9.29
N VAL A 19 22.70 15.80 10.50
CA VAL A 19 22.61 15.02 11.75
C VAL A 19 21.32 15.42 12.44
N PHE A 20 20.45 14.44 12.70
CA PHE A 20 19.22 14.65 13.45
C PHE A 20 19.40 14.10 14.86
N TYR A 21 19.10 14.94 15.84
CA TYR A 21 19.03 14.55 17.24
C TYR A 21 17.57 14.25 17.56
N ASP A 22 17.30 13.04 18.07
CA ASP A 22 16.03 12.75 18.74
C ASP A 22 16.02 13.59 20.02
N SER A 23 15.42 14.78 19.93
CA SER A 23 14.98 15.52 21.11
C SER A 23 13.84 14.72 21.70
N ALA A 24 14.14 13.91 22.71
CA ALA A 24 13.10 13.39 23.58
C ALA A 24 12.41 14.61 24.19
N GLU A 25 11.20 14.91 23.72
CA GLU A 25 10.33 15.92 24.30
C GLU A 25 10.18 15.55 25.78
N GLU A 26 10.71 16.43 26.63
CA GLU A 26 10.49 16.40 28.07
C GLU A 26 9.00 16.70 28.27
N GLU A 27 8.24 15.68 28.66
CA GLU A 27 6.99 15.95 29.38
C GLU A 27 7.41 16.62 30.69
N GLU A 28 7.29 17.95 30.73
CA GLU A 28 7.30 18.70 31.96
C GLU A 28 6.12 18.20 32.81
N ASP A 29 6.43 17.36 33.79
CA ASP A 29 5.57 17.13 34.93
C ASP A 29 5.23 18.50 35.53
N GLN A 30 4.02 18.99 35.24
CA GLN A 30 3.44 20.12 35.94
C GLN A 30 3.22 19.69 37.39
N GLN A 31 4.23 19.92 38.22
CA GLN A 31 4.08 20.08 39.66
C GLN A 31 3.06 21.21 39.84
N GLN A 32 1.83 20.83 40.19
CA GLN A 32 0.87 21.73 40.77
C GLN A 32 1.44 22.11 42.14
N ASP A 33 2.06 23.29 42.22
CA ASP A 33 2.31 23.96 43.47
C ASP A 33 0.95 24.22 44.13
N GLU A 34 0.67 23.52 45.22
CA GLU A 34 -0.39 23.89 46.16
C GLU A 34 -0.03 25.26 46.73
N GLU A 35 -0.61 26.32 46.17
CA GLU A 35 -0.66 27.62 46.84
C GLU A 35 -1.49 27.45 48.12
N VAL A 36 -0.76 27.35 49.24
CA VAL A 36 -1.26 27.57 50.58
C VAL A 36 -1.69 29.04 50.65
N TYR A 37 -2.99 29.28 50.62
CA TYR A 37 -3.55 30.59 50.93
C TYR A 37 -3.30 30.86 52.41
N ASP A 38 -2.42 31.83 52.69
CA ASP A 38 -2.28 32.43 54.01
C ASP A 38 -3.62 33.06 54.42
N ASP A 39 -4.01 32.79 55.66
CA ASP A 39 -5.22 33.30 56.31
C ASP A 39 -5.25 34.84 56.26
N GLU A 40 -6.01 35.42 55.33
CA GLU A 40 -6.40 36.81 55.43
C GLU A 40 -7.36 36.95 56.62
N GLU A 41 -6.84 37.55 57.69
CA GLU A 41 -7.57 38.02 58.85
C GLU A 41 -8.85 38.73 58.42
N ILE A 42 -9.99 38.12 58.75
CA ILE A 42 -11.30 38.76 58.67
C ILE A 42 -11.28 39.92 59.68
N PRO A 43 -11.41 41.19 59.26
CA PRO A 43 -11.61 42.27 60.21
C PRO A 43 -12.96 42.06 60.90
N THR A 44 -12.92 41.83 62.20
CA THR A 44 -14.09 41.90 63.08
C THR A 44 -14.53 43.36 63.14
N ASN A 45 -15.44 43.75 62.24
CA ASN A 45 -16.19 44.99 62.42
C ASN A 45 -17.14 44.80 63.60
N GLU A 46 -16.73 45.39 64.70
CA GLU A 46 -17.52 45.68 65.88
C GLU A 46 -18.79 46.47 65.49
N GLU A 47 -19.92 45.99 65.98
CA GLU A 47 -21.05 46.74 66.53
C GLU A 47 -21.42 48.08 65.85
N GLU A 48 -22.36 48.01 64.91
CA GLU A 48 -23.40 49.05 64.78
C GLU A 48 -24.77 48.35 64.73
N GLU A 49 -25.42 48.23 65.89
CA GLU A 49 -26.84 47.93 66.00
C GLU A 49 -27.64 49.15 65.52
N GLU A 50 -27.83 49.27 64.20
CA GLU A 50 -28.85 50.17 63.67
C GLU A 50 -30.24 49.54 63.93
N GLU A 51 -31.05 50.27 64.71
CA GLU A 51 -32.47 50.02 64.89
C GLU A 51 -33.13 49.80 63.53
N ILE A 52 -33.46 48.55 63.21
CA ILE A 52 -34.25 48.21 62.03
C ILE A 52 -35.67 48.70 62.32
N GLU A 53 -35.90 49.95 61.93
CA GLU A 53 -37.20 50.58 61.88
C GLU A 53 -38.15 49.64 61.13
N ASN A 54 -39.25 49.34 61.79
CA ASN A 54 -40.35 48.44 61.45
C ASN A 54 -40.75 48.49 59.96
N CYS A 55 -39.98 47.83 59.10
CA CYS A 55 -40.40 47.44 57.77
C CYS A 55 -41.38 46.29 57.96
N ASN A 56 -42.66 46.62 57.82
CA ASN A 56 -43.76 45.68 57.67
C ASN A 56 -43.40 44.66 56.57
N ILE A 57 -42.78 43.54 56.95
CA ILE A 57 -42.45 42.44 56.04
C ILE A 57 -43.80 41.81 55.70
N PRO A 58 -44.32 41.93 54.47
CA PRO A 58 -45.52 41.21 54.11
C PRO A 58 -45.18 39.72 54.27
N GLU A 59 -45.90 39.06 55.17
CA GLU A 59 -45.86 37.62 55.34
C GLU A 59 -46.21 37.00 53.98
N TYR A 60 -45.18 36.66 53.21
CA TYR A 60 -45.33 36.16 51.84
C TYR A 60 -45.83 34.72 51.96
N VAL A 61 -47.14 34.57 52.10
CA VAL A 61 -47.81 33.27 52.04
C VAL A 61 -47.66 32.78 50.61
N ALA A 62 -46.57 32.07 50.33
CA ALA A 62 -46.39 31.38 49.05
C ALA A 62 -47.57 30.43 48.87
N THR A 63 -48.46 30.76 47.93
CA THR A 63 -49.56 29.87 47.58
C THR A 63 -48.98 28.57 47.06
N LYS A 64 -49.67 27.44 47.28
CA LYS A 64 -49.26 26.14 46.73
C LYS A 64 -49.02 26.19 45.21
N GLU A 65 -49.70 27.09 44.51
CA GLU A 65 -49.52 27.34 43.09
C GLU A 65 -48.13 27.90 42.76
N TYR A 66 -47.64 28.92 43.49
CA TYR A 66 -46.32 29.49 43.25
C TYR A 66 -45.17 28.48 43.47
N VAL A 67 -45.27 27.67 44.52
CA VAL A 67 -44.26 26.63 44.80
C VAL A 67 -44.28 25.53 43.71
N ASN A 68 -45.47 25.17 43.21
CA ASN A 68 -45.58 24.20 42.12
C ASN A 68 -45.05 24.75 40.79
N GLU A 69 -45.30 26.02 40.46
CA GLU A 69 -44.75 26.68 39.27
C GLU A 69 -43.20 26.70 39.30
N GLN A 70 -42.62 27.06 40.45
CA GLN A 70 -41.15 27.03 40.60
C GLN A 70 -40.58 25.61 40.50
N LEU A 71 -41.29 24.61 41.01
CA LEU A 71 -40.90 23.20 40.88
C LEU A 71 -40.98 22.71 39.43
N GLU A 72 -42.01 23.12 38.67
CA GLU A 72 -42.12 22.79 37.25
C GLU A 72 -41.03 23.48 36.42
N HIS A 73 -40.72 24.74 36.71
CA HIS A 73 -39.63 25.47 36.06
C HIS A 73 -38.27 24.81 36.34
N ALA A 74 -38.00 24.42 37.58
CA ALA A 74 -36.78 23.68 37.95
C ALA A 74 -36.69 22.32 37.25
N ARG A 75 -37.81 21.60 37.10
CA ARG A 75 -37.87 20.34 36.32
C ARG A 75 -37.54 20.57 34.85
N GLN A 76 -38.08 21.62 34.24
CA GLN A 76 -37.81 21.97 32.84
C GLN A 76 -36.35 22.34 32.60
N LEU A 77 -35.74 23.13 33.48
CA LEU A 77 -34.30 23.46 33.44
C LEU A 77 -33.45 22.20 33.54
N SER A 78 -33.73 21.33 34.51
CA SER A 78 -32.98 20.07 34.67
C SER A 78 -33.11 19.14 33.44
N ALA A 79 -34.26 19.17 32.76
CA ALA A 79 -34.48 18.43 31.52
C ALA A 79 -33.72 19.03 30.33
N GLN A 80 -33.59 20.36 30.25
CA GLN A 80 -32.76 21.03 29.25
C GLN A 80 -31.28 20.69 29.44
N ASP A 81 -30.78 20.72 30.68
CA ASP A 81 -29.39 20.38 30.99
C ASP A 81 -29.06 18.93 30.62
N ALA A 82 -29.98 17.99 30.91
CA ALA A 82 -29.85 16.59 30.48
C ALA A 82 -29.84 16.45 28.95
N SER A 83 -30.67 17.23 28.24
CA SER A 83 -30.69 17.25 26.77
C SER A 83 -29.36 17.77 26.19
N ILE A 84 -28.77 18.79 26.78
CA ILE A 84 -27.48 19.35 26.33
C ILE A 84 -26.35 18.34 26.55
N ALA A 85 -26.32 17.66 27.70
CA ALA A 85 -25.34 16.61 27.99
C ALA A 85 -25.38 15.47 26.96
N LEU A 86 -26.59 14.99 26.64
CA LEU A 86 -26.78 13.95 25.61
C LEU A 86 -26.35 14.40 24.21
N GLN A 87 -26.61 15.67 23.85
CA GLN A 87 -26.17 16.23 22.57
C GLN A 87 -24.64 16.30 22.47
N ASN A 88 -23.97 16.66 23.56
CA ASN A 88 -22.51 16.71 23.64
C ASN A 88 -21.90 15.30 23.50
N GLU A 89 -22.47 14.30 24.19
CA GLU A 89 -22.03 12.91 24.03
C GLU A 89 -22.23 12.41 22.60
N LEU A 90 -23.39 12.69 21.99
CA LEU A 90 -23.66 12.35 20.59
C LEU A 90 -22.65 13.01 19.65
N HIS A 91 -22.26 14.26 19.90
CA HIS A 91 -21.24 14.95 19.13
C HIS A 91 -19.87 14.27 19.26
N GLN A 92 -19.47 13.91 20.48
CA GLN A 92 -18.21 13.19 20.74
C GLN A 92 -18.18 11.82 20.06
N VAL A 93 -19.30 11.08 20.07
CA VAL A 93 -19.42 9.80 19.37
C VAL A 93 -19.30 9.98 17.85
N LYS A 94 -19.92 11.02 17.27
CA LYS A 94 -19.79 11.35 15.84
C LYS A 94 -18.34 11.65 15.44
N LEU A 95 -17.63 12.44 16.25
CA LEU A 95 -16.22 12.75 16.01
C LEU A 95 -15.33 11.50 16.03
N LYS A 96 -15.56 10.60 16.99
CA LYS A 96 -14.85 9.30 17.06
C LYS A 96 -15.15 8.40 15.85
N LEU A 97 -16.40 8.39 15.38
CA LEU A 97 -16.77 7.58 14.21
C LEU A 97 -16.09 8.12 12.93
N GLN A 98 -16.03 9.45 12.79
CA GLN A 98 -15.36 10.11 11.68
C GLN A 98 -13.86 9.77 11.67
N SER A 99 -13.19 9.83 12.82
CA SER A 99 -11.76 9.50 12.89
C SER A 99 -11.47 8.03 12.61
N VAL A 100 -12.35 7.11 13.01
CA VAL A 100 -12.22 5.68 12.63
C VAL A 100 -12.37 5.49 11.13
N SER A 101 -13.36 6.14 10.49
CA SER A 101 -13.55 6.13 9.03
C SER A 101 -12.32 6.68 8.28
N ASP A 102 -11.77 7.80 8.75
CA ASP A 102 -10.60 8.42 8.15
C ASP A 102 -9.35 7.53 8.31
N THR A 103 -9.23 6.85 9.45
CA THR A 103 -8.16 5.88 9.71
C THR A 103 -8.29 4.65 8.82
N GLN A 104 -9.50 4.12 8.63
CA GLN A 104 -9.78 2.97 7.77
C GLN A 104 -9.52 3.30 6.29
N SER A 105 -9.85 4.51 5.87
CA SER A 105 -9.52 5.05 4.55
C SER A 105 -8.01 5.23 4.35
N ARG A 106 -7.27 5.61 5.40
CA ARG A 106 -5.80 5.66 5.38
C ARG A 106 -5.14 4.29 5.32
N CYS A 107 -5.81 3.22 5.75
CA CYS A 107 -5.29 1.85 5.62
C CYS A 107 -5.49 1.27 4.20
N LEU A 108 -6.51 1.72 3.47
CA LEU A 108 -6.71 1.42 2.05
C LEU A 108 -6.02 2.47 1.17
N ARG A 109 -4.69 2.59 1.30
CA ARG A 109 -3.95 3.43 0.36
C ARG A 109 -3.92 2.75 -1.00
N GLN A 110 -4.81 3.15 -1.90
CA GLN A 110 -4.49 3.09 -3.32
C GLN A 110 -3.41 4.15 -3.55
N TRP A 111 -2.14 3.73 -3.47
CA TRP A 111 -1.00 4.55 -3.84
C TRP A 111 -1.06 4.75 -5.35
N THR A 112 -1.72 5.82 -5.77
CA THR A 112 -1.66 6.26 -7.16
C THR A 112 -0.37 7.05 -7.29
N VAL A 113 0.69 6.37 -7.73
CA VAL A 113 1.92 7.05 -8.12
C VAL A 113 1.62 7.71 -9.46
N ASN A 114 1.40 9.03 -9.44
CA ASN A 114 1.10 9.79 -10.66
C ASN A 114 2.34 9.95 -11.56
N ASP A 115 3.51 9.63 -11.03
CA ASP A 115 4.80 9.65 -11.70
C ASP A 115 5.43 8.25 -11.79
N ALA A 116 6.51 8.13 -12.55
CA ALA A 116 7.27 6.89 -12.67
C ALA A 116 7.85 6.46 -11.31
N PHE A 117 7.72 5.17 -10.97
CA PHE A 117 8.35 4.58 -9.80
C PHE A 117 9.79 4.16 -10.12
N ASN A 118 10.77 4.73 -9.42
CA ASN A 118 12.16 4.30 -9.47
C ASN A 118 12.51 3.55 -8.17
N ALA A 119 12.97 2.30 -8.30
CA ALA A 119 13.44 1.48 -7.19
C ALA A 119 14.97 1.55 -6.99
N ASP A 120 15.66 2.44 -7.70
CA ASP A 120 17.11 2.50 -7.82
C ASP A 120 17.71 1.12 -8.11
N LEU A 121 18.59 0.62 -7.24
CA LEU A 121 19.21 -0.71 -7.35
C LEU A 121 18.55 -1.74 -6.42
N TYR A 122 17.39 -1.42 -5.84
CA TYR A 122 16.67 -2.34 -4.99
C TYR A 122 15.87 -3.36 -5.79
N ARG A 123 15.77 -4.55 -5.22
CA ARG A 123 14.97 -5.63 -5.79
C ARG A 123 13.51 -5.43 -5.44
N ILE A 124 12.65 -5.46 -6.44
CA ILE A 124 11.20 -5.59 -6.25
C ILE A 124 10.90 -7.09 -6.06
N SER A 125 10.53 -7.47 -4.85
CA SER A 125 10.22 -8.85 -4.46
C SER A 125 8.72 -9.10 -4.36
N ASN A 126 8.32 -10.37 -4.22
CA ASN A 126 6.93 -10.79 -4.03
C ASN A 126 5.93 -10.35 -5.11
N THR A 127 6.40 -10.18 -6.35
CA THR A 127 5.53 -9.88 -7.49
C THR A 127 4.90 -11.15 -8.04
N ALA A 128 3.57 -11.12 -8.22
CA ALA A 128 2.83 -12.20 -8.87
C ALA A 128 3.21 -12.32 -10.36
N PRO A 129 2.92 -13.46 -11.02
CA PRO A 129 3.07 -13.57 -12.47
C PRO A 129 2.14 -12.58 -13.18
N PRO A 130 2.62 -11.90 -14.25
CA PRO A 130 1.81 -10.95 -15.00
C PRO A 130 0.58 -11.65 -15.63
N GLN A 131 -0.57 -10.98 -15.60
CA GLN A 131 -1.81 -11.40 -16.27
C GLN A 131 -2.15 -10.47 -17.44
N ASP A 132 -1.79 -9.19 -17.34
CA ASP A 132 -2.06 -8.16 -18.34
C ASP A 132 -0.77 -7.58 -18.94
N GLU A 133 -0.90 -6.90 -20.09
CA GLU A 133 0.24 -6.34 -20.84
C GLU A 133 1.01 -5.26 -20.08
N LYS A 134 0.38 -4.62 -19.09
CA LYS A 134 0.96 -3.54 -18.29
C LYS A 134 1.58 -4.03 -16.98
N ASP A 135 1.49 -5.31 -16.70
CA ASP A 135 2.01 -5.88 -15.46
C ASP A 135 3.54 -5.99 -15.49
N VAL A 136 4.15 -5.85 -14.31
CA VAL A 136 5.57 -6.12 -14.13
C VAL A 136 5.85 -7.63 -14.26
N ALA A 137 6.72 -7.98 -15.21
CA ALA A 137 7.16 -9.36 -15.36
C ALA A 137 8.22 -9.74 -14.30
N ASN A 138 7.97 -10.80 -13.54
CA ASN A 138 8.96 -11.35 -12.62
C ASN A 138 9.95 -12.32 -13.32
N LYS A 139 11.10 -12.56 -12.70
CA LYS A 139 12.16 -13.40 -13.29
C LYS A 139 11.70 -14.82 -13.60
N ALA A 140 10.89 -15.43 -12.73
CA ALA A 140 10.40 -16.79 -12.91
C ALA A 140 9.50 -16.92 -14.15
N TYR A 141 8.68 -15.92 -14.44
CA TYR A 141 7.88 -15.83 -15.65
C TYR A 141 8.75 -15.79 -16.92
N VAL A 142 9.76 -14.93 -16.94
CA VAL A 142 10.68 -14.78 -18.08
C VAL A 142 11.49 -16.06 -18.32
N ASP A 143 12.07 -16.64 -17.26
CA ASP A 143 12.88 -17.87 -17.36
C ASP A 143 12.08 -19.05 -17.93
N ARG A 144 10.80 -19.18 -17.54
CA ARG A 144 9.89 -20.20 -18.08
C ARG A 144 9.72 -20.07 -19.59
N HIS A 145 9.49 -18.85 -20.08
CA HIS A 145 9.32 -18.60 -21.52
C HIS A 145 10.61 -18.83 -22.29
N ILE A 146 11.76 -18.40 -21.75
CA ILE A 146 13.07 -18.70 -22.33
C ILE A 146 13.30 -20.21 -22.42
N LYS A 147 12.91 -20.99 -21.39
CA LYS A 147 13.02 -22.45 -21.41
C LYS A 147 12.17 -23.05 -22.53
N ILE A 148 10.92 -22.59 -22.71
CA ILE A 148 10.05 -23.04 -23.81
C ILE A 148 10.71 -22.77 -25.16
N ILE A 149 11.20 -21.53 -25.38
CA ILE A 149 11.90 -21.14 -26.62
C ILE A 149 13.08 -22.08 -26.88
N LYS A 150 13.93 -22.32 -25.86
CA LYS A 150 15.08 -23.25 -25.98
C LYS A 150 14.65 -24.67 -26.36
N THR A 151 13.55 -25.18 -25.79
CA THR A 151 13.04 -26.51 -26.17
C THR A 151 12.54 -26.55 -27.61
N HIS A 152 11.92 -25.48 -28.11
CA HIS A 152 11.49 -25.39 -29.50
C HIS A 152 12.69 -25.31 -30.44
N LEU A 153 13.71 -24.51 -30.11
CA LEU A 153 14.95 -24.43 -30.89
C LEU A 153 15.67 -25.79 -30.96
N ALA A 154 15.65 -26.58 -29.89
CA ALA A 154 16.25 -27.91 -29.88
C ALA A 154 15.51 -28.91 -30.81
N LYS A 155 14.21 -28.70 -31.05
CA LYS A 155 13.40 -29.53 -31.96
C LYS A 155 13.56 -29.15 -33.43
N ILE A 156 14.08 -27.96 -33.73
CA ILE A 156 14.38 -27.57 -35.11
C ILE A 156 15.55 -28.45 -35.59
N PRO A 157 15.36 -29.29 -36.62
CA PRO A 157 16.44 -30.14 -37.12
C PRO A 157 17.58 -29.24 -37.59
N LYS A 158 18.72 -29.32 -36.89
CA LYS A 158 19.95 -28.59 -37.23
C LYS A 158 20.55 -29.20 -38.50
N LEU A 159 20.01 -28.83 -39.66
CA LEU A 159 20.54 -29.26 -40.97
C LEU A 159 21.88 -28.57 -41.32
N ARG A 160 22.41 -27.72 -40.43
CA ARG A 160 23.64 -26.93 -40.63
C ARG A 160 24.88 -27.47 -39.89
N CYS A 161 24.89 -28.73 -39.47
CA CYS A 161 26.09 -29.35 -38.89
C CYS A 161 26.67 -30.42 -39.83
N SER A 162 27.97 -30.33 -40.08
CA SER A 162 28.78 -31.05 -41.08
C SER A 162 28.92 -32.57 -40.90
N LYS A 163 28.10 -33.19 -40.05
CA LYS A 163 28.01 -34.65 -39.89
C LYS A 163 26.56 -35.02 -39.64
N LEU A 164 25.74 -34.90 -40.68
CA LEU A 164 24.47 -35.61 -40.70
C LEU A 164 24.79 -37.05 -41.08
N GLY A 165 24.49 -38.00 -40.19
CA GLY A 165 24.39 -39.41 -40.57
C GLY A 165 23.19 -39.61 -41.51
N ASN A 166 22.64 -40.82 -41.55
CA ASN A 166 21.45 -41.09 -42.35
C ASN A 166 20.29 -40.17 -41.94
N VAL A 167 19.76 -39.38 -42.89
CA VAL A 167 18.63 -38.48 -42.68
C VAL A 167 17.34 -39.11 -43.20
N ASN A 168 16.38 -39.34 -42.31
CA ASN A 168 15.02 -39.73 -42.70
C ASN A 168 14.14 -38.48 -42.83
N VAL A 169 13.65 -38.20 -44.04
CA VAL A 169 12.79 -37.05 -44.34
C VAL A 169 11.29 -37.30 -44.10
N MET A 170 10.93 -38.38 -43.39
CA MET A 170 9.55 -38.68 -42.95
C MET A 170 8.49 -38.55 -44.06
N LYS A 171 8.70 -39.27 -45.17
CA LYS A 171 7.83 -39.25 -46.38
C LYS A 171 7.65 -37.85 -47.01
N LYS A 172 8.53 -36.89 -46.72
CA LYS A 172 8.58 -35.60 -47.42
C LYS A 172 9.45 -35.70 -48.67
N ARG A 173 9.22 -34.77 -49.61
CA ARG A 173 10.01 -34.69 -50.85
C ARG A 173 11.27 -33.87 -50.62
N LEU A 174 12.38 -34.32 -51.19
CA LEU A 174 13.58 -33.50 -51.35
C LEU A 174 13.48 -32.77 -52.69
N VAL A 175 13.58 -31.44 -52.67
CA VAL A 175 13.47 -30.58 -53.86
C VAL A 175 14.82 -29.91 -54.15
N ASN A 176 15.01 -29.44 -55.38
CA ASN A 176 16.23 -28.76 -55.83
C ASN A 176 17.53 -29.57 -55.61
N VAL A 177 17.44 -30.89 -55.80
CA VAL A 177 18.60 -31.80 -55.74
C VAL A 177 19.36 -31.71 -57.06
N ALA A 178 20.63 -31.33 -57.00
CA ALA A 178 21.52 -31.31 -58.16
C ALA A 178 21.78 -32.73 -58.70
N PRO A 179 22.16 -32.90 -59.98
CA PRO A 179 22.60 -34.19 -60.48
C PRO A 179 23.82 -34.70 -59.68
N PRO A 180 23.93 -36.02 -59.46
CA PRO A 180 25.03 -36.59 -58.69
C PRO A 180 26.37 -36.43 -59.43
N VAL A 181 27.41 -36.07 -58.68
CA VAL A 181 28.79 -35.91 -59.19
C VAL A 181 29.68 -37.03 -58.64
N ARG A 182 29.51 -37.39 -57.37
CA ARG A 182 30.21 -38.49 -56.70
C ARG A 182 29.33 -39.74 -56.66
N LYS A 183 29.95 -40.90 -56.43
CA LYS A 183 29.24 -42.20 -56.42
C LYS A 183 28.30 -42.34 -55.22
N GLU A 184 28.58 -41.58 -54.16
CA GLU A 184 27.84 -41.60 -52.90
C GLU A 184 26.69 -40.57 -52.87
N ASP A 185 26.57 -39.74 -53.91
CA ASP A 185 25.52 -38.73 -53.98
C ASP A 185 24.14 -39.37 -54.23
N GLY A 186 23.10 -38.79 -53.63
CA GLY A 186 21.72 -39.14 -53.96
C GLY A 186 21.38 -38.69 -55.39
N ALA A 187 20.77 -39.57 -56.18
CA ALA A 187 20.36 -39.27 -57.55
C ALA A 187 18.87 -38.89 -57.64
N THR A 188 18.54 -37.94 -58.52
CA THR A 188 17.14 -37.69 -58.89
C THR A 188 16.62 -38.81 -59.78
N LYS A 189 15.31 -39.07 -59.76
CA LYS A 189 14.69 -40.08 -60.62
C LYS A 189 14.99 -39.83 -62.10
N ALA A 190 14.89 -38.58 -62.54
CA ALA A 190 15.17 -38.18 -63.92
C ALA A 190 16.60 -38.57 -64.36
N TYR A 191 17.60 -38.30 -63.52
CA TYR A 191 18.99 -38.70 -63.80
C TYR A 191 19.14 -40.21 -63.98
N VAL A 192 18.54 -41.01 -63.09
CA VAL A 192 18.61 -42.48 -63.16
C VAL A 192 17.91 -43.02 -64.40
N ASP A 193 16.70 -42.53 -64.70
CA ASP A 193 15.92 -42.93 -65.87
C ASP A 193 16.70 -42.67 -67.18
N GLU A 194 17.33 -41.51 -67.30
CA GLU A 194 18.15 -41.15 -68.48
C GLU A 194 19.36 -42.06 -68.64
N LYS A 195 20.06 -42.40 -67.55
CA LYS A 195 21.19 -43.34 -67.59
C LYS A 195 20.75 -44.73 -68.01
N ILE A 196 19.66 -45.25 -67.46
CA ILE A 196 19.09 -46.55 -67.84
C ILE A 196 18.72 -46.54 -69.33
N LYS A 197 18.03 -45.50 -69.80
CA LYS A 197 17.66 -45.37 -71.22
C LYS A 197 18.89 -45.41 -72.12
N LYS A 198 19.97 -44.72 -71.74
CA LYS A 198 21.23 -44.72 -72.49
C LYS A 198 21.89 -46.10 -72.50
N GLU A 199 21.93 -46.82 -71.37
CA GLU A 199 22.49 -48.18 -71.33
C GLU A 199 21.64 -49.16 -72.15
N ILE A 200 20.31 -49.10 -72.07
CA ILE A 200 19.42 -49.92 -72.92
C ILE A 200 19.66 -49.65 -74.40
N ALA A 201 19.88 -48.39 -74.80
CA ALA A 201 20.15 -48.05 -76.19
C ALA A 201 21.46 -48.68 -76.72
N LYS A 202 22.49 -48.79 -75.88
CA LYS A 202 23.75 -49.45 -76.25
C LYS A 202 23.59 -50.96 -76.45
N LEU A 203 22.65 -51.59 -75.73
CA LEU A 203 22.36 -53.02 -75.84
C LEU A 203 21.49 -53.36 -77.05
N ARG A 204 20.93 -52.35 -77.73
CA ARG A 204 20.10 -52.50 -78.93
C ARG A 204 20.89 -52.27 -80.22
N VAL A 205 22.22 -52.18 -80.13
CA VAL A 205 23.17 -52.16 -81.26
C VAL A 205 23.74 -53.56 -81.43
#